data_AF-A0A7V6DDF0-F1
#
_entry.id   AF-A0A7V6DDF0-F1
#
_cell.length_a   1.000
_cell.length_b   1.000
_cell.length_c   1.000
_cell.angle_alpha   90.00
_cell.angle_beta   90.00
_cell.angle_gamma   90.00
#
_symmetry.space_group_name_H-M   'P 1'
#
loop_
_entity.id
_entity.type
_entity.pdbx_description
1 polymer ?
#
loop_
_entity_poly.entity_id
_entity_poly.type
_entity_poly.pdbx_seq_one_letter_code
_entity_poly.pdbx_strand_id
1 'polypeptide(L)'
;MRCAGGVFREGWTPASTTIVQGLLQAGWTVVLAHPERHAHFQRNLSLLEELVQMGVHLQVTSSSLLPGRSAPAAARCAYELMERRLVSVVASDCHDLRRRRCDLRDAAELLRNTYGAHVARMLTSTVPRALLACKTVDRALIWQHAPAAEPYWERILRHILRRQTDDG
;
A
#
# COMPACT_ATOMS: atom_id res chain seq x y z
N MET A 1 37.65 -16.63 -20.67
CA MET A 1 37.18 -15.39 -20.03
C MET A 1 35.67 -15.48 -19.84
N ARG A 2 35.21 -15.77 -18.62
CA ARG A 2 33.79 -15.70 -18.25
C ARG A 2 33.61 -14.40 -17.49
N CYS A 3 32.82 -13.47 -18.03
CA CYS A 3 32.40 -12.28 -17.29
C CYS A 3 31.62 -12.74 -16.06
N ALA A 4 32.02 -12.25 -14.89
CA ALA A 4 31.37 -12.53 -13.62
C ALA A 4 29.90 -12.10 -13.71
N GLY A 5 28.99 -13.05 -13.55
CA GLY A 5 27.57 -12.79 -13.38
C GLY A 5 27.36 -12.02 -12.08
N GLY A 6 27.22 -10.69 -12.19
CA GLY A 6 26.70 -9.88 -11.12
C GLY A 6 25.27 -10.34 -10.83
N VAL A 7 25.07 -11.02 -9.72
CA VAL A 7 23.73 -11.28 -9.19
C VAL A 7 23.15 -9.91 -8.86
N PHE A 8 22.27 -9.39 -9.70
CA PHE A 8 21.38 -8.31 -9.29
C PHE A 8 20.64 -8.83 -8.05
N ARG A 9 20.99 -8.29 -6.87
CA ARG A 9 20.23 -8.57 -5.66
C ARG A 9 18.85 -7.94 -5.88
N GLU A 10 17.85 -8.76 -6.20
CA GLU A 10 16.46 -8.32 -6.24
C GLU A 10 16.07 -7.76 -4.86
N GLY A 11 15.84 -6.44 -4.77
CA GLY A 11 15.36 -5.82 -3.54
C GLY A 11 15.71 -4.35 -3.37
N TRP A 12 15.22 -3.78 -2.26
CA TRP A 12 15.59 -2.43 -1.84
C TRP A 12 17.01 -2.44 -1.27
N THR A 13 17.81 -1.45 -1.65
CA THR A 13 19.21 -1.33 -1.22
C THR A 13 19.42 -0.03 -0.46
N PRO A 14 20.53 0.12 0.29
CA PRO A 14 20.89 1.42 0.88
C PRO A 14 20.95 2.54 -0.17
N ALA A 15 21.41 2.25 -1.39
CA ALA A 15 21.41 3.21 -2.49
C ALA A 15 19.98 3.64 -2.89
N SER A 16 19.01 2.73 -2.85
CA SER A 16 17.59 3.06 -3.06
C SER A 16 17.08 4.05 -2.01
N THR A 17 17.41 3.83 -0.73
CA THR A 17 17.08 4.79 0.35
C THR A 17 17.75 6.14 0.10
N THR A 18 19.03 6.16 -0.28
CA THR A 18 19.76 7.41 -0.56
C THR A 18 19.14 8.19 -1.72
N ILE A 19 18.69 7.50 -2.78
CA ILE A 19 17.97 8.16 -3.89
C ILE A 19 16.69 8.82 -3.39
N VAL A 20 15.89 8.11 -2.59
CA VAL A 20 14.66 8.67 -2.01
C VAL A 20 14.96 9.86 -1.11
N GLN A 21 15.98 9.77 -0.26
CA GLN A 21 16.42 10.89 0.59
C GLN A 21 16.81 12.11 -0.25
N GLY A 22 17.57 11.92 -1.33
CA GLY A 22 17.96 12.99 -2.24
C GLY A 22 16.76 13.65 -2.92
N LEU A 23 15.75 12.86 -3.35
CA LEU A 23 14.51 13.39 -3.92
C LEU A 23 13.74 14.24 -2.90
N LEU A 24 13.60 13.76 -1.67
CA LEU A 24 12.91 14.49 -0.60
C LEU A 24 13.65 15.80 -0.25
N GLN A 25 14.99 15.76 -0.15
CA GLN A 25 15.82 16.94 0.12
C GLN A 25 15.75 17.98 -1.01
N ALA A 26 15.58 17.53 -2.25
CA ALA A 26 15.35 18.39 -3.40
C ALA A 26 13.91 18.94 -3.49
N GLY A 27 13.06 18.66 -2.50
CA GLY A 27 11.69 19.20 -2.41
C GLY A 27 10.63 18.40 -3.19
N TRP A 28 10.97 17.20 -3.69
CA TRP A 28 10.00 16.34 -4.36
C TRP A 28 9.11 15.61 -3.38
N THR A 29 7.81 15.55 -3.67
CA THR A 29 6.90 14.64 -2.99
C THR A 29 7.04 13.24 -3.59
N VAL A 30 7.46 12.26 -2.80
CA VAL A 30 7.68 10.88 -3.25
C VAL A 30 6.48 10.01 -2.90
N VAL A 31 5.96 9.30 -3.90
CA VAL A 31 4.95 8.25 -3.73
C VAL A 31 5.56 6.91 -4.10
N LEU A 32 5.70 6.01 -3.14
CA LEU A 32 6.13 4.63 -3.38
C LEU A 32 4.93 3.81 -3.83
N ALA A 33 4.94 3.41 -5.10
CA ALA A 33 3.87 2.64 -5.71
C ALA A 33 3.87 1.19 -5.21
N HIS A 34 2.66 0.70 -4.91
CA HIS A 34 2.30 -0.67 -4.59
C HIS A 34 3.37 -1.49 -3.82
N PRO A 35 3.90 -0.99 -2.68
CA PRO A 35 4.93 -1.70 -1.92
C PRO A 35 4.47 -3.08 -1.46
N GLU A 36 3.16 -3.30 -1.32
CA GLU A 36 2.57 -4.57 -0.93
C GLU A 36 2.83 -5.69 -1.95
N ARG A 37 3.15 -5.37 -3.21
CA ARG A 37 3.41 -6.36 -4.25
C ARG A 37 4.86 -6.82 -4.31
N HIS A 38 5.77 -6.18 -3.57
CA HIS A 38 7.18 -6.49 -3.61
C HIS A 38 7.58 -7.40 -2.43
N ALA A 39 8.10 -8.58 -2.75
CA ALA A 39 8.50 -9.59 -1.76
C ALA A 39 9.55 -9.10 -0.75
N HIS A 40 10.35 -8.09 -1.10
CA HIS A 40 11.28 -7.46 -0.16
C HIS A 40 10.53 -6.72 0.96
N PHE A 41 9.56 -5.88 0.61
CA PHE A 41 8.77 -5.11 1.59
C PHE A 41 7.80 -5.99 2.37
N GLN A 42 7.21 -7.01 1.73
CA GLN A 42 6.38 -8.01 2.43
C GLN A 42 7.13 -8.71 3.58
N ARG A 43 8.45 -8.87 3.45
CA ARG A 43 9.31 -9.48 4.48
C ARG A 43 9.86 -8.47 5.48
N ASN A 44 9.82 -7.18 5.15
CA ASN A 44 10.42 -6.12 5.95
C ASN A 44 9.55 -4.86 5.92
N LEU A 45 8.51 -4.84 6.76
CA LEU A 45 7.63 -3.68 6.91
C LEU A 45 8.30 -2.51 7.64
N SER A 46 9.31 -2.74 8.49
CA SER A 46 9.96 -1.65 9.22
C SER A 46 10.66 -0.69 8.27
N LEU A 47 11.20 -1.18 7.16
CA LEU A 47 11.73 -0.31 6.10
C LEU A 47 10.64 0.62 5.52
N LEU A 48 9.41 0.13 5.34
CA LEU A 48 8.31 0.99 4.89
C LEU A 48 7.93 2.02 5.95
N GLU A 49 7.97 1.65 7.24
CA GLU A 49 7.76 2.60 8.34
C GLU A 49 8.80 3.71 8.34
N GLU A 50 10.08 3.37 8.16
CA GLU A 50 11.18 4.35 8.05
C GLU A 50 10.98 5.30 6.87
N LEU A 51 10.66 4.77 5.68
CA LEU A 51 10.40 5.60 4.49
C LEU A 51 9.21 6.55 4.73
N VAL A 52 8.19 6.05 5.40
CA VAL A 52 6.99 6.79 5.74
C VAL A 52 7.27 7.88 6.79
N GLN A 53 8.16 7.63 7.76
CA GLN A 53 8.65 8.62 8.71
C GLN A 53 9.49 9.71 8.02
N MET A 54 10.23 9.36 6.97
CA MET A 54 10.96 10.32 6.14
C MET A 54 10.04 11.23 5.29
N GLY A 55 8.74 10.93 5.20
CA GLY A 55 7.77 11.71 4.43
C GLY A 55 7.36 11.08 3.09
N VAL A 56 7.73 9.82 2.83
CA VAL A 56 7.26 9.08 1.65
C VAL A 56 5.80 8.69 1.82
N HIS A 57 5.00 8.90 0.78
CA HIS A 57 3.62 8.38 0.72
C HIS A 57 3.61 6.95 0.17
N LEU A 58 2.89 6.04 0.82
CA LEU A 58 2.63 4.71 0.26
C LEU A 58 1.31 4.69 -0.50
N GLN A 59 1.35 4.15 -1.72
CA GLN A 59 0.16 3.85 -2.51
C GLN A 59 -0.08 2.34 -2.52
N VAL A 60 -1.22 1.88 -1.98
CA VAL A 60 -1.65 0.47 -2.04
C VAL A 60 -2.60 0.25 -3.21
N THR A 61 -2.50 -0.89 -3.88
CA THR A 61 -3.39 -1.25 -4.99
C THR A 61 -4.76 -1.69 -4.48
N SER A 62 -5.85 -1.21 -5.09
CA SER A 62 -7.23 -1.54 -4.68
C SER A 62 -7.48 -3.05 -4.70
N SER A 63 -6.95 -3.77 -5.70
CA SER A 63 -7.08 -5.23 -5.79
C SER A 63 -6.43 -5.96 -4.62
N SER A 64 -5.40 -5.39 -3.98
CA SER A 64 -4.75 -5.99 -2.81
C SER A 64 -5.64 -5.94 -1.56
N LEU A 65 -6.62 -5.05 -1.54
CA LEU A 65 -7.62 -4.94 -0.47
C LEU A 65 -8.88 -5.77 -0.75
N LEU A 66 -9.08 -6.24 -1.99
CA LEU A 66 -10.29 -6.94 -2.37
C LEU A 66 -10.11 -8.46 -2.32
N PRO A 67 -11.06 -9.20 -1.70
CA PRO A 67 -11.00 -10.66 -1.61
C PRO A 67 -10.76 -11.34 -2.96
N GLY A 68 -9.73 -12.18 -3.04
CA GLY A 68 -9.43 -13.00 -4.23
C GLY A 68 -8.97 -12.22 -5.46
N ARG A 69 -8.65 -10.92 -5.34
CA ARG A 69 -8.19 -10.09 -6.47
C ARG A 69 -6.66 -9.95 -6.56
N SER A 70 -5.91 -10.42 -5.56
CA SER A 70 -4.45 -10.43 -5.56
C SER A 70 -3.89 -11.71 -4.93
N ALA A 71 -2.57 -11.90 -5.05
CA ALA A 71 -1.87 -12.93 -4.31
C ALA A 71 -2.04 -12.74 -2.78
N PRO A 72 -2.11 -13.82 -1.98
CA PRO A 72 -2.31 -13.76 -0.54
C PRO A 72 -1.25 -12.93 0.19
N ALA A 73 0.02 -13.03 -0.21
CA ALA A 73 1.11 -12.26 0.38
C ALA A 73 0.94 -10.75 0.17
N ALA A 74 0.46 -10.34 -1.02
CA ALA A 74 0.18 -8.93 -1.30
C ALA A 74 -1.03 -8.43 -0.50
N ALA A 75 -2.08 -9.24 -0.39
CA ALA A 75 -3.24 -8.91 0.42
C ALA A 75 -2.85 -8.73 1.89
N ARG A 76 -2.14 -9.71 2.47
CA ARG A 76 -1.64 -9.66 3.84
C ARG A 76 -0.82 -8.40 4.10
N CYS A 77 0.16 -8.11 3.24
CA CYS A 77 0.98 -6.91 3.37
C CYS A 77 0.15 -5.62 3.28
N ALA A 78 -0.80 -5.54 2.34
CA ALA A 78 -1.72 -4.41 2.25
C ALA A 78 -2.50 -4.18 3.56
N TYR A 79 -3.03 -5.24 4.16
CA TYR A 79 -3.75 -5.13 5.43
C TYR A 79 -2.84 -4.73 6.60
N GLU A 80 -1.64 -5.29 6.69
CA GLU A 80 -0.66 -4.91 7.73
C GLU A 80 -0.26 -3.42 7.59
N LEU A 81 -0.13 -2.89 6.37
CA LEU A 81 0.12 -1.46 6.12
C LEU A 81 -1.06 -0.57 6.50
N MET A 82 -2.30 -1.03 6.25
CA MET A 82 -3.52 -0.31 6.62
C MET A 82 -3.69 -0.27 8.15
N GLU A 83 -3.45 -1.39 8.82
CA GLU A 83 -3.52 -1.50 10.28
C GLU A 83 -2.51 -0.61 10.98
N ARG A 84 -1.27 -0.56 10.45
CA ARG A 84 -0.22 0.34 10.93
C ARG A 84 -0.42 1.80 10.52
N ARG A 85 -1.50 2.12 9.79
CA ARG A 85 -1.84 3.48 9.33
C ARG A 85 -0.74 4.13 8.46
N LEU A 86 -0.04 3.32 7.67
CA LEU A 86 1.08 3.77 6.84
C LEU A 86 0.64 4.22 5.43
N VAL A 87 -0.53 3.77 4.98
CA VAL A 87 -1.04 4.06 3.64
C VAL A 87 -1.51 5.51 3.52
N SER A 88 -1.14 6.15 2.42
CA SER A 88 -1.59 7.51 2.07
C SER A 88 -2.54 7.53 0.87
N VAL A 89 -2.39 6.58 -0.04
CA VAL A 89 -3.16 6.50 -1.27
C VAL A 89 -3.63 5.08 -1.51
N VAL A 90 -4.87 4.93 -1.99
CA VAL A 90 -5.35 3.70 -2.63
C VAL A 90 -5.71 4.02 -4.06
N ALA A 91 -5.15 3.27 -5.01
CA ALA A 91 -5.36 3.44 -6.45
C ALA A 91 -5.59 2.09 -7.12
N SER A 92 -6.26 2.08 -8.28
CA SER A 92 -6.60 0.82 -8.96
C SER A 92 -5.41 0.09 -9.56
N ASP A 93 -4.43 0.85 -10.07
CA ASP A 93 -3.34 0.31 -10.89
C ASP A 93 -3.87 -0.61 -12.02
N CYS A 94 -4.95 -0.14 -12.68
CA CYS A 94 -5.68 -0.91 -13.68
C CYS A 94 -5.04 -0.81 -15.07
N HIS A 95 -5.05 -1.94 -15.79
CA HIS A 95 -4.48 -2.08 -17.13
C HIS A 95 -5.38 -2.90 -18.08
N ASP A 96 -6.37 -3.63 -17.57
CA ASP A 96 -7.22 -4.49 -18.39
C ASP A 96 -8.59 -4.77 -17.73
N LEU A 97 -9.54 -5.31 -18.49
CA LEU A 97 -10.90 -5.59 -18.00
C LEU A 97 -11.05 -6.93 -17.29
N ARG A 98 -9.97 -7.70 -17.05
CA ARG A 98 -10.05 -9.07 -16.53
C ARG A 98 -9.25 -9.28 -15.24
N ARG A 99 -7.95 -9.06 -15.31
CA ARG A 99 -6.93 -9.30 -14.28
C ARG A 99 -6.56 -8.04 -13.51
N ARG A 100 -6.34 -6.89 -14.18
CA ARG A 100 -6.02 -5.60 -13.56
C ARG A 100 -7.14 -4.61 -13.81
N ARG A 101 -8.32 -4.90 -13.26
CA ARG A 101 -9.56 -4.11 -13.42
C ARG A 101 -9.54 -2.83 -12.59
N CYS A 102 -10.32 -1.84 -13.01
CA CYS A 102 -10.49 -0.61 -12.25
C CYS A 102 -11.48 -0.81 -11.10
N ASP A 103 -11.02 -1.41 -10.00
CA ASP A 103 -11.85 -1.80 -8.84
C ASP A 103 -11.77 -0.79 -7.67
N LEU A 104 -11.48 0.48 -7.96
CA LEU A 104 -11.29 1.50 -6.91
C LEU A 104 -12.59 1.81 -6.16
N ARG A 105 -13.75 1.71 -6.83
CA ARG A 105 -15.06 1.90 -6.20
C ARG A 105 -15.29 0.86 -5.11
N ASP A 106 -15.10 -0.41 -5.43
CA ASP A 106 -15.30 -1.53 -4.52
C ASP A 106 -14.37 -1.41 -3.31
N ALA A 107 -13.10 -1.04 -3.54
CA ALA A 107 -12.17 -0.78 -2.46
C ALA A 107 -12.58 0.44 -1.61
N ALA A 108 -13.09 1.51 -2.20
CA ALA A 108 -13.59 2.67 -1.46
C ALA A 108 -14.78 2.30 -0.56
N GLU A 109 -15.68 1.44 -1.03
CA GLU A 109 -16.81 0.94 -0.24
C GLU A 109 -16.35 0.04 0.91
N LEU A 110 -15.41 -0.87 0.65
CA LEU A 110 -14.77 -1.68 1.70
C LEU A 110 -14.14 -0.78 2.77
N LEU A 111 -13.33 0.21 2.34
CA LEU A 111 -12.67 1.16 3.24
C LEU A 111 -13.68 1.97 4.06
N ARG A 112 -14.79 2.41 3.44
CA ARG A 112 -15.84 3.15 4.14
C ARG A 112 -16.48 2.31 5.24
N ASN A 113 -16.77 1.05 4.96
CA ASN A 113 -17.38 0.13 5.92
C ASN A 113 -16.41 -0.28 7.04
N THR A 114 -15.10 -0.19 6.78
CA THR A 114 -14.04 -0.66 7.68
C THR A 114 -13.45 0.45 8.55
N TYR A 115 -13.12 1.58 7.94
CA TYR A 115 -12.41 2.71 8.55
C TYR A 115 -13.24 4.00 8.59
N GLY A 116 -14.48 3.96 8.09
CA GLY A 116 -15.37 5.12 8.00
C GLY A 116 -15.19 5.93 6.71
N ALA A 117 -16.18 6.78 6.43
CA ALA A 117 -16.25 7.58 5.21
C ALA A 117 -15.09 8.58 5.09
N HIS A 118 -14.60 9.11 6.22
CA HIS A 118 -13.47 10.05 6.23
C HIS A 118 -12.20 9.40 5.67
N VAL A 119 -11.74 8.31 6.28
CA VAL A 119 -10.53 7.60 5.85
C VAL A 119 -10.65 7.12 4.41
N ALA A 120 -11.80 6.55 4.03
CA ALA A 120 -12.04 6.10 2.67
C ALA A 120 -11.89 7.25 1.64
N ARG A 121 -12.45 8.42 1.94
CA ARG A 121 -12.31 9.61 1.10
C ARG A 121 -10.89 10.15 1.08
N MET A 122 -10.19 10.14 2.23
CA MET A 122 -8.81 10.59 2.34
C MET A 122 -7.90 9.79 1.41
N LEU A 123 -7.96 8.46 1.51
CA LEU A 123 -7.09 7.54 0.76
C LEU A 123 -7.40 7.49 -0.75
N THR A 124 -8.67 7.63 -1.14
CA THR A 124 -9.08 7.44 -2.55
C THR A 124 -9.31 8.74 -3.33
N SER A 125 -9.42 9.90 -2.66
CA SER A 125 -9.70 11.17 -3.35
C SER A 125 -8.96 12.38 -2.78
N THR A 126 -9.00 12.63 -1.47
CA THR A 126 -8.47 13.88 -0.91
C THR A 126 -6.95 13.95 -1.01
N VAL A 127 -6.24 12.91 -0.55
CA VAL A 127 -4.77 12.86 -0.64
C VAL A 127 -4.31 12.83 -2.10
N PRO A 128 -4.85 11.96 -2.99
CA PRO A 128 -4.51 12.01 -4.41
C PRO A 128 -4.70 13.39 -5.04
N ARG A 129 -5.81 14.08 -4.77
CA ARG A 129 -6.07 15.43 -5.29
C ARG A 129 -5.08 16.45 -4.75
N ALA A 130 -4.71 16.36 -3.47
CA ALA A 130 -3.72 17.26 -2.89
C ALA A 130 -2.33 17.06 -3.50
N LEU A 131 -1.90 15.81 -3.70
CA LEU A 131 -0.65 15.46 -4.35
C LEU A 131 -0.59 16.02 -5.79
N LEU A 132 -1.67 15.88 -6.56
CA LEU A 132 -1.77 16.45 -7.91
C LEU A 132 -1.75 17.97 -7.94
N ALA A 133 -2.21 18.61 -6.85
CA ALA A 133 -2.18 20.07 -6.69
C ALA A 133 -0.89 20.57 -6.02
N CYS A 134 0.10 19.69 -5.81
CA CYS A 134 1.34 19.98 -5.08
C CYS A 134 1.10 20.56 -3.67
N LYS A 135 0.05 20.08 -2.99
CA LYS A 135 -0.29 20.47 -1.62
C LYS A 135 0.09 19.37 -0.64
N THR A 136 0.65 19.77 0.49
CA THR A 136 0.96 18.86 1.60
C THR A 136 -0.32 18.47 2.34
N VAL A 137 -0.43 17.20 2.73
CA VAL A 137 -1.47 16.70 3.64
C VAL A 137 -0.80 16.12 4.86
N ASP A 138 -1.19 16.61 6.03
CA ASP A 138 -0.76 16.00 7.30
C ASP A 138 -1.32 14.57 7.39
N ARG A 139 -0.42 13.61 7.58
CA ARG A 139 -0.74 12.20 7.66
C ARG A 139 -1.62 11.87 8.86
N ALA A 140 -1.52 12.62 9.96
CA ALA A 140 -2.40 12.44 11.12
C ALA A 140 -3.88 12.66 10.75
N LEU A 141 -4.15 13.54 9.78
CA LEU A 141 -5.52 13.82 9.32
C LEU A 141 -6.09 12.70 8.45
N ILE A 142 -5.26 11.90 7.79
CA ILE A 142 -5.72 10.78 6.95
C ILE A 142 -6.52 9.77 7.79
N TRP A 143 -6.00 9.47 8.98
CA TRP A 143 -6.53 8.45 9.88
C TRP A 143 -7.37 9.03 11.02
N GLN A 144 -7.75 10.31 10.90
CA GLN A 144 -8.65 10.94 11.84
C GLN A 144 -10.00 10.21 11.84
N HIS A 145 -10.59 10.03 13.04
CA HIS A 145 -11.85 9.30 13.22
C HIS A 145 -11.84 7.83 12.78
N ALA A 146 -10.67 7.27 12.41
CA ALA A 146 -10.55 5.84 12.21
C ALA A 146 -10.94 5.12 13.52
N PRO A 147 -11.73 4.04 13.46
CA PRO A 147 -12.12 3.30 14.65
C PRO A 147 -10.88 2.85 15.44
N ALA A 148 -10.99 2.87 16.77
CA ALA A 148 -10.01 2.24 17.64
C ALA A 148 -9.98 0.74 17.30
N ALA A 149 -8.77 0.17 17.24
CA ALA A 149 -8.50 -1.14 16.64
C ALA A 149 -9.43 -2.24 17.17
N GLU A 150 -10.37 -2.64 16.33
CA GLU A 150 -11.00 -3.96 16.36
C GLU A 150 -10.40 -4.73 15.17
N PRO A 151 -10.03 -6.01 15.32
CA PRO A 151 -9.46 -6.81 14.25
C PRO A 151 -10.53 -7.24 13.24
N TYR A 152 -11.27 -6.28 12.69
CA TYR A 152 -12.31 -6.49 11.67
C TYR A 152 -11.71 -7.18 10.44
N TRP A 153 -10.45 -6.90 10.12
CA TRP A 153 -9.69 -7.55 9.05
C TRP A 153 -9.21 -8.95 9.42
N GLU A 154 -9.02 -9.35 10.68
CA GLU A 154 -8.83 -10.78 10.99
C GLU A 154 -10.05 -11.60 10.58
N ARG A 155 -11.26 -11.05 10.79
CA ARG A 155 -12.49 -11.74 10.40
C ARG A 155 -12.59 -11.86 8.88
N ILE A 156 -12.18 -10.83 8.14
CA ILE A 156 -12.09 -10.84 6.68
C ILE A 156 -10.97 -11.78 6.20
N LEU A 157 -9.77 -11.70 6.77
CA LEU A 157 -8.61 -12.55 6.48
C LEU A 157 -8.92 -14.03 6.75
N ARG A 158 -9.65 -14.37 7.83
CA ARG A 158 -10.13 -15.74 8.06
C ARG A 158 -11.01 -16.22 6.91
N HIS A 159 -11.87 -15.38 6.34
CA HIS A 159 -12.69 -15.75 5.19
C HIS A 159 -11.89 -15.78 3.87
N ILE A 160 -10.88 -14.93 3.73
CA ILE A 160 -10.02 -14.86 2.53
C ILE A 160 -9.01 -16.01 2.48
N LEU A 161 -8.38 -16.34 3.61
CA LEU A 161 -7.30 -17.33 3.72
C LEU A 161 -7.82 -18.77 3.91
N ARG A 162 -9.04 -18.98 4.43
CA ARG A 162 -9.65 -20.32 4.51
C ARG A 162 -9.98 -20.94 3.16
N ARG A 163 -10.11 -20.14 2.10
CA ARG A 163 -10.25 -20.67 0.72
C ARG A 163 -8.95 -21.23 0.14
N GLN A 164 -7.87 -21.37 0.93
CA GLN A 164 -6.57 -21.86 0.48
C GLN A 164 -6.10 -23.15 1.18
N THR A 165 -6.89 -23.75 2.07
CA THR A 165 -6.53 -25.04 2.71
C THR A 165 -7.31 -26.25 2.18
N ASP A 166 -8.24 -26.06 1.24
CA ASP A 166 -9.13 -27.13 0.76
C ASP A 166 -8.74 -27.70 -0.63
N ASP A 167 -7.62 -27.25 -1.21
CA ASP A 167 -7.08 -27.73 -2.50
C ASP A 167 -5.69 -28.41 -2.35
N GLY A 168 -5.52 -29.23 -1.30
CA GLY A 168 -4.30 -30.01 -1.04
C GLY A 168 -4.60 -31.46 -0.72
#